data_AF-A0A957Y7M5-F1
#
_entry.id   AF-A0A957Y7M5-F1
#
_cell.length_a   1.000
_cell.length_b   1.000
_cell.length_c   1.000
_cell.angle_alpha   90.00
_cell.angle_beta   90.00
_cell.angle_gamma   90.00
#
_symmetry.space_group_name_H-M   'P 1'
#
loop_
_entity.id
_entity.type
_entity.pdbx_description
1 polymer ?
#
loop_
_entity_poly.entity_id
_entity_poly.type
_entity_poly.pdbx_seq_one_letter_code
_entity_poly.pdbx_strand_id
1 'polypeptide(L)'
;MKKFIQVVALIFPFLVSILLGFAMLKLIRPQPYLNDALNEISADLVQEESLVINNTTAYTVYIPIVVNPPLNLKKGFGAKSSPACDDLDSLKASWYFNWGPRPDSNCGPSNLEKFVPRIYNADSMGDLDIAIQNAQASGWLVGFSEPNLPWQGNVSPNQGAKLWRQIENAALPKGIKLVSPSPNQWYPGQNGQPYGHQWTWYMVDEYEDLYGTKPHFDALGWNIYKETDSEIKSFLNARRNEALTRGYDVPFWLLEYGGRCVNGSTSEIKKTMEKTTPWLNSTPWIGRYAWFANRITSLDSDGVDYKNCSLINSKGDLTTLGITYQGY
;
A
#
# COMPACT_ATOMS: atom_id res chain seq x y z
N MET A 1 20.65 -10.74 6.93
CA MET A 1 21.83 -11.03 7.79
C MET A 1 21.37 -11.03 9.23
N LYS A 2 21.37 -12.18 9.93
CA LYS A 2 21.14 -12.24 11.37
C LYS A 2 22.37 -11.64 12.07
N LYS A 3 22.22 -10.51 12.77
CA LYS A 3 23.27 -9.96 13.64
C LYS A 3 22.99 -10.46 15.05
N PHE A 4 23.99 -11.05 15.69
CA PHE A 4 23.91 -11.50 17.08
C PHE A 4 24.75 -10.55 17.95
N ILE A 5 24.23 -10.18 19.12
CA ILE A 5 25.04 -9.52 20.15
C ILE A 5 25.45 -10.59 21.15
N GLN A 6 26.76 -10.69 21.40
CA GLN A 6 27.29 -11.55 22.45
C GLN A 6 27.22 -10.80 23.78
N VAL A 7 26.42 -11.28 24.71
CA VAL A 7 26.38 -10.77 26.10
C VAL A 7 27.06 -11.80 26.99
N VAL A 8 28.12 -11.39 27.69
CA VAL A 8 28.80 -12.24 28.69
C VAL A 8 28.32 -11.79 30.07
N ALA A 9 27.53 -12.62 30.74
CA ALA A 9 27.12 -12.40 32.12
C ALA A 9 27.90 -13.35 33.05
N LEU A 10 28.60 -12.79 34.04
CA LEU A 10 29.18 -13.56 35.15
C LEU A 10 28.11 -13.69 36.23
N ILE A 11 27.57 -14.90 36.40
CA ILE A 11 26.53 -15.19 37.40
C ILE A 11 27.19 -15.85 38.62
N PHE A 12 27.08 -15.21 39.78
CA PHE A 12 27.50 -15.78 41.08
C PHE A 12 26.32 -16.48 41.77
N PRO A 13 26.58 -17.50 42.61
CA PRO A 13 25.55 -18.40 43.10
C PRO A 13 24.81 -17.80 44.30
N PHE A 14 23.83 -16.94 44.04
CA PHE A 14 22.70 -16.75 44.95
C PHE A 14 21.45 -16.54 44.10
N LEU A 15 20.34 -17.18 44.51
CA LEU A 15 19.04 -17.09 43.84
C LEU A 15 18.72 -15.63 43.48
N VAL A 16 18.66 -15.33 42.19
CA VAL A 16 18.06 -14.10 41.69
C VAL A 16 16.99 -14.51 40.70
N SER A 17 15.73 -14.29 41.08
CA SER A 17 14.62 -14.24 40.13
C SER A 17 14.93 -13.12 39.14
N ILE A 18 15.16 -13.48 37.87
CA ILE A 18 15.38 -12.49 36.81
C ILE A 18 14.02 -11.84 36.49
N LEU A 19 13.72 -10.74 37.16
CA LEU A 19 12.78 -9.75 36.63
C LEU A 19 13.52 -9.03 35.50
N LEU A 20 13.21 -9.37 34.25
CA LEU A 20 13.56 -8.59 33.07
C LEU A 20 12.72 -7.31 33.03
N GLY A 21 12.86 -6.48 34.06
CA GLY A 21 12.31 -5.14 34.15
C GLY A 21 13.44 -4.18 34.45
N PHE A 22 13.76 -3.29 33.51
CA PHE A 22 14.67 -2.16 33.67
C PHE A 22 16.09 -2.49 34.19
N ALA A 23 16.86 -3.28 33.44
CA ALA A 23 18.32 -3.24 33.57
C ALA A 23 18.89 -2.20 32.59
N MET A 24 19.32 -1.04 33.10
CA MET A 24 20.13 -0.10 32.31
C MET A 24 21.41 -0.81 31.83
N LEU A 25 21.46 -1.20 30.56
CA LEU A 25 22.69 -1.66 29.92
C LEU A 25 23.65 -0.47 29.76
N LYS A 26 24.66 -0.37 30.63
CA LYS A 26 25.84 0.45 30.35
C LYS A 26 26.82 -0.37 29.50
N LEU A 27 26.88 -0.08 28.20
CA LEU A 27 27.87 -0.62 27.28
C LEU A 27 29.28 -0.16 27.69
N ILE A 28 30.17 -1.13 27.97
CA ILE A 28 31.60 -0.88 28.11
C ILE A 28 32.17 -0.73 26.69
N ARG A 29 32.12 0.51 26.18
CA ARG A 29 32.75 1.10 24.97
C ARG A 29 31.70 1.75 24.05
N PRO A 30 31.83 3.05 23.73
CA PRO A 30 30.84 3.76 22.93
C PRO A 30 30.97 3.36 21.45
N GLN A 31 29.89 2.83 20.89
CA GLN A 31 29.66 2.81 19.44
C GLN A 31 28.42 3.68 19.18
N PRO A 32 28.54 4.80 18.47
CA PRO A 32 27.51 5.85 18.44
C PRO A 32 26.19 5.47 17.73
N TYR A 33 26.09 4.27 17.14
CA TYR A 33 24.94 3.84 16.32
C TYR A 33 23.98 2.84 16.98
N LEU A 34 24.14 2.54 18.28
CA LEU A 34 23.38 1.48 18.96
C LEU A 34 22.41 1.96 20.05
N ASN A 35 22.43 3.25 20.41
CA ASN A 35 21.57 3.76 21.49
C ASN A 35 20.10 3.96 21.07
N ASP A 36 19.82 4.18 19.78
CA ASP A 36 18.45 4.45 19.32
C ASP A 36 17.63 3.16 19.07
N ALA A 37 18.29 2.01 18.94
CA ALA A 37 17.66 0.73 18.61
C ALA A 37 17.14 -0.07 19.84
N LEU A 38 17.30 0.45 21.06
CA LEU A 38 16.97 -0.27 22.29
C LEU A 38 15.65 0.15 22.95
N ASN A 39 14.97 1.17 22.42
CA ASN A 39 13.73 1.68 23.02
C ASN A 39 12.46 0.91 22.61
N GLU A 40 12.53 -0.05 21.68
CA GLU A 40 11.39 -0.85 21.24
C GLU A 40 11.70 -2.35 21.30
N ILE A 41 11.84 -2.88 22.51
CA ILE A 41 11.72 -4.32 22.75
C ILE A 41 10.23 -4.57 23.04
N SER A 42 9.51 -5.21 22.12
CA SER A 42 8.12 -5.62 22.37
C SER A 42 8.09 -6.71 23.46
N ALA A 43 7.18 -6.57 24.42
CA ALA A 43 7.01 -7.48 25.56
C ALA A 43 6.62 -8.93 25.18
N ASP A 44 6.22 -9.20 23.93
CA ASP A 44 5.55 -10.44 23.52
C ASP A 44 6.46 -11.63 23.17
N LEU A 45 7.76 -11.57 23.49
CA LEU A 45 8.71 -12.67 23.22
C LEU A 45 9.44 -13.16 24.48
N VAL A 46 8.81 -13.08 25.65
CA VAL A 46 9.28 -13.80 26.84
C VAL A 46 8.55 -15.15 26.91
N GLN A 47 9.14 -16.19 26.33
CA GLN A 47 8.87 -17.54 26.81
C GLN A 47 9.54 -17.65 28.19
N GLU A 48 8.73 -17.73 29.25
CA GLU A 48 9.20 -18.11 30.59
C GLU A 48 9.63 -19.58 30.57
N GLU A 49 10.83 -19.85 30.06
CA GLU A 49 11.54 -21.06 30.45
C GLU A 49 12.43 -20.72 31.64
N SER A 50 12.01 -21.15 32.83
CA SER A 50 12.85 -21.09 34.03
C SER A 50 14.07 -21.99 33.83
N LEU A 51 15.19 -21.40 33.45
CA LEU A 51 16.47 -22.10 33.36
C LEU A 51 17.06 -22.24 34.77
N VAL A 52 16.94 -23.42 35.36
CA VAL A 52 17.59 -23.73 36.66
C VAL A 52 19.07 -24.01 36.40
N ILE A 53 19.93 -23.06 36.73
CA ILE A 53 21.38 -23.15 36.52
C ILE A 53 22.05 -23.59 37.83
N ASN A 54 22.57 -24.81 37.87
CA ASN A 54 23.11 -25.45 39.09
C ASN A 54 24.65 -25.59 39.13
N ASN A 55 25.42 -24.72 38.49
CA ASN A 55 26.89 -24.65 38.70
C ASN A 55 27.52 -23.35 38.18
N THR A 56 28.72 -23.02 38.67
CA THR A 56 29.56 -21.85 38.33
C THR A 56 30.17 -21.90 36.92
N THR A 57 29.36 -22.22 35.91
CA THR A 57 29.77 -22.20 34.50
C THR A 57 29.27 -20.89 33.87
N ALA A 58 30.09 -20.20 33.10
CA ALA A 58 29.63 -19.05 32.33
C ALA A 58 28.75 -19.53 31.16
N TYR A 59 27.55 -18.97 31.02
CA TYR A 59 26.64 -19.27 29.92
C TYR A 59 26.64 -18.11 28.92
N THR A 60 26.80 -18.42 27.64
CA THR A 60 26.56 -17.46 26.56
C THR A 60 25.09 -17.56 26.17
N VAL A 61 24.32 -16.50 26.42
CA VAL A 61 22.93 -16.40 25.97
C VAL A 61 22.90 -15.63 24.67
N TYR A 62 22.28 -16.21 23.64
CA TYR A 62 22.01 -15.54 22.38
C TYR A 62 20.58 -15.02 22.40
N ILE A 63 20.42 -13.71 22.54
CA ILE A 63 19.11 -13.07 22.41
C ILE A 63 18.92 -12.69 20.94
N PRO A 64 17.93 -13.25 20.22
CA PRO A 64 17.61 -12.79 18.89
C PRO A 64 17.00 -11.40 18.99
N ILE A 65 17.69 -10.39 18.44
CA ILE A 65 17.08 -9.08 18.24
C ILE A 65 16.24 -9.16 16.97
N VAL A 66 14.93 -9.21 17.13
CA VAL A 66 13.99 -9.04 16.03
C VAL A 66 13.82 -7.54 15.81
N VAL A 67 14.67 -6.96 14.96
CA VAL A 67 14.43 -5.60 14.47
C VAL A 67 13.33 -5.70 13.43
N ASN A 68 12.12 -5.28 13.78
CA ASN A 68 11.06 -5.13 12.78
C ASN A 68 11.53 -4.05 11.79
N PRO A 69 11.53 -4.31 10.47
CA PRO A 69 11.81 -3.26 9.52
C PRO A 69 10.79 -2.13 9.71
N PRO A 70 11.19 -0.85 9.54
CA PRO A 70 10.26 0.27 9.66
C PRO A 70 9.09 0.07 8.68
N LEU A 71 7.90 0.49 9.10
CA LEU A 71 6.68 0.36 8.28
C LEU A 71 6.91 0.97 6.89
N ASN A 72 6.66 0.17 5.87
CA ASN A 72 6.80 0.63 4.49
C ASN A 72 5.64 1.56 4.13
N LEU A 73 5.91 2.86 4.14
CA LEU A 73 4.90 3.89 3.90
C LEU A 73 4.31 3.88 2.48
N LYS A 74 4.93 3.18 1.52
CA LYS A 74 4.40 3.02 0.16
C LYS A 74 3.33 1.93 0.08
N LYS A 75 3.38 0.94 0.96
CA LYS A 75 2.62 -0.31 0.88
C LYS A 75 1.18 -0.13 1.36
N GLY A 76 0.21 -0.43 0.50
CA GLY A 76 -1.21 -0.42 0.83
C GLY A 76 -1.98 -1.56 0.19
N PHE A 77 -3.31 -1.57 0.31
CA PHE A 77 -4.14 -2.58 -0.34
C PHE A 77 -5.52 -2.03 -0.72
N GLY A 78 -6.11 -2.63 -1.76
CA GLY A 78 -7.53 -2.45 -2.08
C GLY A 78 -8.38 -3.29 -1.13
N ALA A 79 -9.29 -2.65 -0.42
CA ALA A 79 -10.16 -3.24 0.58
C ALA A 79 -11.55 -3.55 0.01
N LYS A 80 -11.81 -4.82 -0.29
CA LYS A 80 -13.12 -5.29 -0.78
C LYS A 80 -14.07 -5.68 0.34
N SER A 81 -13.54 -6.18 1.46
CA SER A 81 -14.33 -6.64 2.60
C SER A 81 -13.95 -5.92 3.91
N SER A 82 -14.89 -5.95 4.86
CA SER A 82 -14.81 -5.32 6.18
C SER A 82 -14.54 -6.33 7.30
N PRO A 83 -13.94 -5.93 8.45
CA PRO A 83 -13.25 -4.65 8.69
C PRO A 83 -11.89 -4.59 7.99
N ALA A 84 -11.69 -3.60 7.13
CA ALA A 84 -10.45 -3.45 6.36
C ALA A 84 -9.25 -2.99 7.21
N CYS A 85 -9.50 -2.25 8.29
CA CYS A 85 -8.45 -1.68 9.12
C CYS A 85 -7.65 -2.72 9.92
N ASP A 86 -8.26 -3.85 10.28
CA ASP A 86 -7.57 -4.96 10.97
C ASP A 86 -6.49 -5.59 10.09
N ASP A 87 -6.64 -5.46 8.76
CA ASP A 87 -5.71 -6.00 7.79
C ASP A 87 -4.44 -5.16 7.65
N LEU A 88 -4.43 -3.90 8.11
CA LEU A 88 -3.25 -3.03 8.06
C LEU A 88 -2.08 -3.61 8.86
N ASP A 89 -2.33 -4.01 10.11
CA ASP A 89 -1.29 -4.55 10.98
C ASP A 89 -0.86 -5.95 10.54
N SER A 90 -1.83 -6.75 10.07
CA SER A 90 -1.60 -8.09 9.53
C SER A 90 -0.78 -8.06 8.25
N LEU A 91 -1.02 -7.12 7.35
CA LEU A 91 -0.29 -6.99 6.08
C LEU A 91 0.94 -6.08 6.19
N LYS A 92 1.17 -5.47 7.36
CA LYS A 92 2.21 -4.44 7.59
C LYS A 92 2.09 -3.28 6.58
N ALA A 93 0.87 -2.90 6.25
CA ALA A 93 0.55 -1.85 5.29
C ALA A 93 0.26 -0.52 6.00
N SER A 94 0.59 0.60 5.37
CA SER A 94 0.42 1.95 5.94
C SER A 94 -0.87 2.63 5.52
N TRP A 95 -1.53 2.15 4.47
CA TRP A 95 -2.75 2.75 3.94
C TRP A 95 -3.64 1.73 3.22
N TYR A 96 -4.91 2.07 3.05
CA TYR A 96 -5.87 1.30 2.27
C TYR A 96 -6.88 2.21 1.59
N PHE A 97 -7.60 1.67 0.61
CA PHE A 97 -8.74 2.32 -0.03
C PHE A 97 -9.78 1.27 -0.40
N ASN A 98 -11.04 1.66 -0.63
CA ASN A 98 -12.16 0.74 -0.91
C ASN A 98 -12.97 1.15 -2.14
N TRP A 99 -12.34 1.85 -3.09
CA TRP A 99 -12.95 2.46 -4.28
C TRP A 99 -14.00 3.56 -4.02
N GLY A 100 -14.37 3.82 -2.76
CA GLY A 100 -15.40 4.78 -2.40
C GLY A 100 -14.88 6.03 -1.68
N PRO A 101 -15.78 6.98 -1.40
CA PRO A 101 -15.46 8.22 -0.70
C PRO A 101 -15.49 8.07 0.83
N ARG A 102 -16.00 6.95 1.35
CA ARG A 102 -16.18 6.70 2.79
C ARG A 102 -15.30 5.54 3.25
N PRO A 103 -14.67 5.64 4.43
CA PRO A 103 -14.00 4.50 5.03
C PRO A 103 -15.01 3.40 5.35
N ASP A 104 -14.49 2.22 5.61
CA ASP A 104 -15.24 1.14 6.23
C ASP A 104 -15.86 1.61 7.56
N SER A 105 -17.18 1.47 7.72
CA SER A 105 -17.90 1.95 8.90
C SER A 105 -17.54 1.20 10.19
N ASN A 106 -16.96 0.00 10.07
CA ASN A 106 -16.46 -0.76 11.22
C ASN A 106 -15.06 -0.28 11.67
N CYS A 107 -14.41 0.58 10.88
CA CYS A 107 -13.14 1.18 11.25
C CYS A 107 -13.37 2.43 12.09
N GLY A 108 -12.80 2.43 13.30
CA GLY A 108 -12.85 3.56 14.21
C GLY A 108 -12.11 4.81 13.69
N PRO A 109 -12.33 5.98 14.31
CA PRO A 109 -11.77 7.25 13.87
C PRO A 109 -10.24 7.28 13.83
N SER A 110 -9.56 6.42 14.60
CA SER A 110 -8.11 6.28 14.63
C SER A 110 -7.50 5.74 13.32
N ASN A 111 -8.31 5.20 12.40
CA ASN A 111 -7.83 4.70 11.11
C ASN A 111 -8.18 5.63 9.92
N LEU A 112 -8.81 6.78 10.18
CA LEU A 112 -9.20 7.72 9.11
C LEU A 112 -8.00 8.24 8.32
N GLU A 113 -6.87 8.50 8.98
CA GLU A 113 -5.63 8.93 8.33
C GLU A 113 -5.01 7.87 7.40
N LYS A 114 -5.34 6.58 7.63
CA LYS A 114 -4.85 5.45 6.85
C LYS A 114 -5.77 5.14 5.66
N PHE A 115 -6.99 5.67 5.66
CA PHE A 115 -7.93 5.51 4.56
C PHE A 115 -7.75 6.63 3.52
N VAL A 116 -7.57 6.25 2.26
CA VAL A 116 -7.54 7.20 1.15
C VAL A 116 -8.86 7.15 0.37
N PRO A 117 -9.70 8.19 0.43
CA PRO A 117 -10.95 8.24 -0.33
C PRO A 117 -10.71 8.39 -1.83
N ARG A 118 -11.73 8.02 -2.60
CA ARG A 118 -11.74 8.15 -4.06
C ARG A 118 -13.08 8.70 -4.55
N ILE A 119 -13.05 9.48 -5.62
CA ILE A 119 -14.21 9.68 -6.51
C ILE A 119 -14.15 8.66 -7.64
N TYR A 120 -15.04 7.68 -7.66
CA TYR A 120 -14.94 6.54 -8.59
C TYR A 120 -15.23 6.92 -10.05
N ASN A 121 -16.32 7.65 -10.27
CA ASN A 121 -16.85 8.01 -11.58
C ASN A 121 -17.65 9.32 -11.50
N ALA A 122 -18.35 9.68 -12.58
CA ALA A 122 -19.19 10.88 -12.63
C ALA A 122 -20.31 10.87 -11.58
N ASP A 123 -20.97 9.73 -11.35
CA ASP A 123 -22.06 9.62 -10.37
C ASP A 123 -21.56 9.84 -8.93
N SER A 124 -20.32 9.41 -8.64
CA SER A 124 -19.67 9.58 -7.34
C SER A 124 -19.39 11.04 -6.99
N MET A 125 -19.51 11.97 -7.93
CA MET A 125 -19.36 13.42 -7.66
C MET A 125 -20.42 13.95 -6.71
N GLY A 126 -21.58 13.28 -6.58
CA GLY A 126 -22.59 13.63 -5.57
C GLY A 126 -22.08 13.50 -4.13
N ASP A 127 -21.02 12.70 -3.92
CA ASP A 127 -20.36 12.50 -2.63
C ASP A 127 -19.04 13.30 -2.49
N LEU A 128 -18.77 14.28 -3.36
CA LEU A 128 -17.50 15.02 -3.35
C LEU A 128 -17.20 15.64 -1.98
N ASP A 129 -18.18 16.28 -1.34
CA ASP A 129 -17.97 16.90 -0.02
C ASP A 129 -17.53 15.90 1.05
N ILE A 130 -18.07 14.67 1.00
CA ILE A 130 -17.74 13.60 1.92
C ILE A 130 -16.35 13.04 1.62
N ALA A 131 -16.02 12.87 0.34
CA ALA A 131 -14.67 12.48 -0.06
C ALA A 131 -13.63 13.50 0.40
N ILE A 132 -13.93 14.80 0.27
CA ILE A 132 -13.08 15.89 0.72
C ILE A 132 -12.92 15.88 2.25
N GLN A 133 -14.01 15.69 3.01
CA GLN A 133 -13.95 15.59 4.47
C GLN A 133 -13.01 14.44 4.92
N ASN A 134 -13.15 13.26 4.32
CA ASN A 134 -12.30 12.12 4.65
C ASN A 134 -10.85 12.33 4.17
N ALA A 135 -10.66 13.02 3.04
CA ALA A 135 -9.33 13.33 2.51
C ALA A 135 -8.55 14.32 3.38
N GLN A 136 -9.23 15.13 4.22
CA GLN A 136 -8.54 15.97 5.21
C GLN A 136 -7.81 15.15 6.27
N ALA A 137 -8.28 13.93 6.58
CA ALA A 137 -7.63 13.06 7.56
C ALA A 137 -6.37 12.41 6.99
N SER A 138 -6.42 11.88 5.76
CA SER A 138 -5.27 11.22 5.13
C SER A 138 -4.35 12.16 4.35
N GLY A 139 -4.85 13.35 4.00
CA GLY A 139 -4.16 14.34 3.17
C GLY A 139 -4.22 14.05 1.66
N TRP A 140 -4.97 13.04 1.22
CA TRP A 140 -5.01 12.59 -0.16
C TRP A 140 -6.43 12.29 -0.65
N LEU A 141 -6.71 12.61 -1.90
CA LEU A 141 -7.90 12.19 -2.63
C LEU A 141 -7.49 11.58 -3.97
N VAL A 142 -8.09 10.43 -4.31
CA VAL A 142 -7.85 9.75 -5.58
C VAL A 142 -8.99 10.04 -6.57
N GLY A 143 -8.63 10.29 -7.83
CA GLY A 143 -9.57 10.50 -8.93
C GLY A 143 -10.28 9.23 -9.45
N PHE A 144 -10.87 9.35 -10.64
CA PHE A 144 -11.70 8.29 -11.25
C PHE A 144 -10.97 6.95 -11.42
N SER A 145 -11.68 5.85 -11.19
CA SER A 145 -11.15 4.49 -11.35
C SER A 145 -11.43 3.96 -12.75
N GLU A 146 -10.38 3.54 -13.46
CA GLU A 146 -10.47 3.00 -14.82
C GLU A 146 -11.46 3.76 -15.72
N PRO A 147 -11.34 5.11 -15.82
CA PRO A 147 -12.30 5.92 -16.56
C PRO A 147 -12.37 5.56 -18.04
N ASN A 148 -11.31 4.92 -18.56
CA ASN A 148 -11.20 4.46 -19.92
C ASN A 148 -12.05 3.20 -20.23
N LEU A 149 -12.53 2.46 -19.22
CA LEU A 149 -13.32 1.24 -19.43
C LEU A 149 -14.83 1.51 -19.34
N PRO A 150 -15.63 1.09 -20.36
CA PRO A 150 -17.08 1.30 -20.39
C PRO A 150 -17.88 0.65 -19.25
N TRP A 151 -17.35 -0.41 -18.63
CA TRP A 151 -17.96 -1.16 -17.53
C TRP A 151 -17.33 -0.88 -16.16
N GLN A 152 -16.48 0.15 -16.06
CA GLN A 152 -15.92 0.61 -14.78
C GLN A 152 -16.25 2.09 -14.57
N GLY A 153 -15.27 2.97 -14.41
CA GLY A 153 -15.52 4.39 -14.18
C GLY A 153 -16.21 5.08 -15.35
N ASN A 154 -15.93 4.64 -16.58
CA ASN A 154 -16.56 5.11 -17.83
C ASN A 154 -16.77 6.63 -17.89
N VAL A 155 -15.68 7.39 -17.88
CA VAL A 155 -15.70 8.86 -17.97
C VAL A 155 -14.95 9.24 -19.24
N SER A 156 -15.53 10.05 -20.13
CA SER A 156 -14.78 10.54 -21.30
C SER A 156 -13.69 11.55 -20.87
N PRO A 157 -12.61 11.74 -21.65
CA PRO A 157 -11.58 12.74 -21.34
C PRO A 157 -12.14 14.15 -21.11
N ASN A 158 -13.03 14.64 -22.00
CA ASN A 158 -13.67 15.94 -21.87
C ASN A 158 -14.51 16.07 -20.59
N GLN A 159 -15.30 15.04 -20.25
CA GLN A 159 -16.07 15.05 -19.01
C GLN A 159 -15.15 14.95 -17.79
N GLY A 160 -14.10 14.14 -17.87
CA GLY A 160 -13.06 14.03 -16.87
C GLY A 160 -12.41 15.38 -16.57
N ALA A 161 -12.05 16.15 -17.59
CA ALA A 161 -11.50 17.50 -17.45
C ALA A 161 -12.42 18.43 -16.67
N LYS A 162 -13.71 18.47 -17.03
CA LYS A 162 -14.72 19.32 -16.38
C LYS A 162 -14.94 18.94 -14.91
N LEU A 163 -15.04 17.64 -14.62
CA LEU A 163 -15.24 17.15 -13.26
C LEU A 163 -13.98 17.31 -12.42
N TRP A 164 -12.80 17.11 -13.01
CA TRP A 164 -11.52 17.29 -12.32
C TRP A 164 -11.33 18.73 -11.85
N ARG A 165 -11.73 19.73 -12.66
CA ARG A 165 -11.72 21.13 -12.22
C ARG A 165 -12.56 21.35 -10.95
N GLN A 166 -13.68 20.66 -10.80
CA GLN A 166 -14.50 20.73 -9.58
C GLN A 166 -13.79 20.08 -8.39
N ILE A 167 -13.14 18.94 -8.59
CA ILE A 167 -12.33 18.26 -7.57
C ILE A 167 -11.20 19.17 -7.08
N GLU A 168 -10.46 19.80 -8.00
CA GLU A 168 -9.37 20.74 -7.65
C GLU A 168 -9.87 21.95 -6.86
N ASN A 169 -10.97 22.56 -7.32
CA ASN A 169 -11.56 23.71 -6.63
C ASN A 169 -11.99 23.37 -5.19
N ALA A 170 -12.39 22.12 -4.93
CA ALA A 170 -12.79 21.67 -3.59
C ALA A 170 -11.60 21.24 -2.72
N ALA A 171 -10.59 20.60 -3.32
CA ALA A 171 -9.47 19.96 -2.62
C ALA A 171 -8.29 20.89 -2.35
N LEU A 172 -7.83 21.62 -3.38
CA LEU A 172 -6.59 22.40 -3.31
C LEU A 172 -6.64 23.51 -2.24
N PRO A 173 -7.74 24.26 -2.05
CA PRO A 173 -7.82 25.27 -0.97
C PRO A 173 -7.71 24.67 0.43
N LYS A 174 -7.97 23.36 0.59
CA LYS A 174 -7.86 22.63 1.86
C LYS A 174 -6.51 21.92 2.03
N GLY A 175 -5.57 22.11 1.09
CA GLY A 175 -4.26 21.45 1.12
C GLY A 175 -4.30 19.94 0.89
N ILE A 176 -5.40 19.42 0.34
CA ILE A 176 -5.53 17.99 -0.01
C ILE A 176 -4.76 17.74 -1.30
N LYS A 177 -3.90 16.72 -1.27
CA LYS A 177 -3.14 16.29 -2.44
C LYS A 177 -3.98 15.41 -3.35
N LEU A 178 -3.78 15.54 -4.66
CA LEU A 178 -4.58 14.85 -5.66
C LEU A 178 -3.78 13.78 -6.40
N VAL A 179 -4.31 12.56 -6.38
CA VAL A 179 -3.86 11.48 -7.27
C VAL A 179 -4.76 11.49 -8.49
N SER A 180 -4.17 11.56 -9.69
CA SER A 180 -4.92 11.59 -10.95
C SER A 180 -5.92 10.43 -11.06
N PRO A 181 -6.89 10.52 -11.99
CA PRO A 181 -7.62 9.34 -12.43
C PRO A 181 -6.65 8.22 -12.83
N SER A 182 -7.06 6.98 -12.59
CA SER A 182 -6.22 5.79 -12.74
C SER A 182 -6.74 4.89 -13.85
N PRO A 183 -6.42 5.18 -15.14
CA PRO A 183 -6.80 4.29 -16.21
C PRO A 183 -6.11 2.94 -16.08
N ASN A 184 -6.73 1.92 -16.66
CA ASN A 184 -6.12 0.61 -16.71
C ASN A 184 -5.03 0.54 -17.80
N GLN A 185 -4.31 -0.59 -17.83
CA GLN A 185 -3.15 -0.81 -18.70
C GLN A 185 -3.43 -1.00 -20.20
N TRP A 186 -4.69 -1.12 -20.61
CA TRP A 186 -5.00 -1.56 -21.97
C TRP A 186 -4.69 -0.47 -23.00
N TYR A 187 -4.38 -0.88 -24.23
CA TYR A 187 -4.08 0.04 -25.33
C TYR A 187 -5.36 0.61 -25.95
N PRO A 188 -5.29 1.80 -26.59
CA PRO A 188 -6.37 2.31 -27.42
C PRO A 188 -6.94 1.24 -28.37
N GLY A 189 -8.26 1.15 -28.47
CA GLY A 189 -8.98 0.20 -29.33
C GLY A 189 -9.15 -1.22 -28.77
N GLN A 190 -8.45 -1.59 -27.68
CA GLN A 190 -8.64 -2.91 -27.07
C GLN A 190 -9.99 -3.01 -26.36
N ASN A 191 -10.77 -4.06 -26.62
CA ASN A 191 -12.05 -4.32 -25.96
C ASN A 191 -13.03 -3.14 -26.01
N GLY A 192 -13.04 -2.42 -27.15
CA GLY A 192 -14.04 -1.39 -27.44
C GLY A 192 -13.81 -0.03 -26.77
N GLN A 193 -12.74 0.16 -26.00
CA GLN A 193 -12.42 1.48 -25.43
C GLN A 193 -11.54 2.31 -26.39
N PRO A 194 -11.90 3.56 -26.69
CA PRO A 194 -11.19 4.37 -27.68
C PRO A 194 -9.81 4.83 -27.21
N TYR A 195 -9.64 5.13 -25.92
CA TYR A 195 -8.45 5.85 -25.41
C TYR A 195 -7.40 4.96 -24.74
N GLY A 196 -7.78 3.81 -24.17
CA GLY A 196 -6.85 3.01 -23.37
C GLY A 196 -6.20 3.78 -22.23
N HIS A 197 -4.98 3.40 -21.86
CA HIS A 197 -4.14 4.13 -20.89
C HIS A 197 -3.79 5.57 -21.35
N GLN A 198 -3.95 5.91 -22.62
CA GLN A 198 -3.72 7.28 -23.11
C GLN A 198 -4.83 8.24 -22.68
N TRP A 199 -5.93 7.73 -22.12
CA TRP A 199 -7.02 8.52 -21.56
C TRP A 199 -6.53 9.68 -20.68
N THR A 200 -5.51 9.46 -19.84
CA THR A 200 -4.93 10.50 -18.98
C THR A 200 -4.44 11.69 -19.78
N TRP A 201 -3.76 11.46 -20.91
CA TRP A 201 -3.22 12.54 -21.72
C TRP A 201 -4.29 13.25 -22.54
N TYR A 202 -5.29 12.51 -23.04
CA TYR A 202 -6.46 13.16 -23.64
C TYR A 202 -7.19 14.05 -22.63
N MET A 203 -7.30 13.64 -21.36
CA MET A 203 -7.94 14.46 -20.33
C MET A 203 -7.11 15.71 -20.03
N VAL A 204 -5.78 15.59 -19.99
CA VAL A 204 -4.88 16.75 -19.85
C VAL A 204 -5.08 17.73 -21.01
N ASP A 205 -5.10 17.23 -22.26
CA ASP A 205 -5.27 18.06 -23.45
C ASP A 205 -6.63 18.77 -23.43
N GLU A 206 -7.72 18.06 -23.12
CA GLU A 206 -9.07 18.63 -22.95
C GLU A 206 -9.14 19.67 -21.83
N TYR A 207 -8.45 19.44 -20.72
CA TYR A 207 -8.42 20.37 -19.59
C TYR A 207 -7.66 21.66 -19.97
N GLU A 208 -6.52 21.53 -20.66
CA GLU A 208 -5.76 22.68 -21.18
C GLU A 208 -6.59 23.50 -22.17
N ASP A 209 -7.30 22.85 -23.09
CA ASP A 209 -8.18 23.52 -24.05
C ASP A 209 -9.33 24.27 -23.38
N LEU A 210 -9.90 23.70 -22.30
CA LEU A 210 -11.02 24.30 -21.57
C LEU A 210 -10.62 25.44 -20.63
N TYR A 211 -9.44 25.35 -20.01
CA TYR A 211 -9.06 26.20 -18.87
C TYR A 211 -7.74 26.97 -19.05
N GLY A 212 -7.02 26.76 -20.15
CA GLY A 212 -5.76 27.44 -20.47
C GLY A 212 -4.60 27.08 -19.53
N THR A 213 -4.74 26.01 -18.76
CA THR A 213 -3.72 25.53 -17.82
C THR A 213 -3.80 24.01 -17.69
N LYS A 214 -2.74 23.38 -17.18
CA LYS A 214 -2.70 21.94 -16.93
C LYS A 214 -3.52 21.57 -15.69
N PRO A 215 -4.17 20.40 -15.67
CA PRO A 215 -4.71 19.87 -14.42
C PRO A 215 -3.57 19.61 -13.43
N HIS A 216 -3.83 19.90 -12.17
CA HIS A 216 -2.92 19.66 -11.06
C HIS A 216 -2.97 18.19 -10.63
N PHE A 217 -1.80 17.57 -10.55
CA PHE A 217 -1.61 16.24 -9.99
C PHE A 217 -0.43 16.27 -9.01
N ASP A 218 -0.62 15.79 -7.77
CA ASP A 218 0.46 15.51 -6.83
C ASP A 218 1.03 14.10 -7.00
N ALA A 219 0.26 13.21 -7.64
CA ALA A 219 0.69 11.90 -8.09
C ALA A 219 -0.14 11.43 -9.31
N LEU A 220 0.45 10.56 -10.13
CA LEU A 220 -0.24 9.92 -11.25
C LEU A 220 -0.67 8.49 -10.90
N GLY A 221 -1.96 8.19 -11.03
CA GLY A 221 -2.57 6.90 -10.72
C GLY A 221 -2.55 5.90 -11.89
N TRP A 222 -2.34 4.61 -11.61
CA TRP A 222 -2.42 3.53 -12.60
C TRP A 222 -3.00 2.23 -12.01
N ASN A 223 -3.78 1.50 -12.81
CA ASN A 223 -4.24 0.14 -12.51
C ASN A 223 -3.61 -0.88 -13.47
N ILE A 224 -2.89 -1.87 -12.95
CA ILE A 224 -2.04 -2.77 -13.75
C ILE A 224 -2.20 -4.23 -13.34
N TYR A 225 -2.61 -5.05 -14.30
CA TYR A 225 -2.82 -6.49 -14.19
C TYR A 225 -1.99 -7.28 -15.21
N LYS A 226 -0.83 -6.76 -15.63
CA LYS A 226 0.10 -7.51 -16.49
C LYS A 226 0.64 -8.71 -15.72
N GLU A 227 0.81 -9.84 -16.41
CA GLU A 227 1.06 -11.12 -15.75
C GLU A 227 2.53 -11.29 -15.33
N THR A 228 3.47 -10.59 -15.97
CA THR A 228 4.91 -10.70 -15.67
C THR A 228 5.50 -9.40 -15.14
N ASP A 229 6.58 -9.52 -14.35
CA ASP A 229 7.29 -8.35 -13.82
C ASP A 229 7.92 -7.48 -14.91
N SER A 230 8.38 -8.09 -16.01
CA SER A 230 8.94 -7.39 -17.16
C SER A 230 7.90 -6.49 -17.83
N GLU A 231 6.69 -7.00 -18.06
CA GLU A 231 5.60 -6.23 -18.66
C GLU A 231 5.14 -5.08 -17.76
N ILE A 232 5.01 -5.33 -16.44
CA ILE A 232 4.66 -4.29 -15.46
C ILE A 232 5.71 -3.17 -15.49
N LYS A 233 7.00 -3.53 -15.40
CA LYS A 233 8.11 -2.55 -15.41
C LYS A 233 8.17 -1.80 -16.73
N SER A 234 8.03 -2.49 -17.86
CA SER A 234 8.06 -1.87 -19.19
C SER A 234 6.92 -0.85 -19.34
N PHE A 235 5.71 -1.24 -18.95
CA PHE A 235 4.54 -0.34 -18.99
C PHE A 235 4.76 0.90 -18.12
N LEU A 236 5.18 0.72 -16.86
CA LEU A 236 5.37 1.85 -15.94
C LEU A 236 6.50 2.79 -16.38
N ASN A 237 7.61 2.26 -16.90
CA ASN A 237 8.68 3.09 -17.43
C ASN A 237 8.22 3.88 -18.67
N ALA A 238 7.42 3.29 -19.55
CA ALA A 238 6.85 4.00 -20.70
C ALA A 238 5.94 5.15 -20.24
N ARG A 239 5.03 4.88 -19.28
CA ARG A 239 4.16 5.91 -18.69
C ARG A 239 4.95 7.01 -17.96
N ARG A 240 6.03 6.65 -17.27
CA ARG A 240 6.92 7.61 -16.61
C ARG A 240 7.59 8.54 -17.62
N ASN A 241 8.08 7.99 -18.74
CA ASN A 241 8.67 8.79 -19.81
C ASN A 241 7.63 9.74 -20.43
N GLU A 242 6.41 9.27 -20.70
CA GLU A 242 5.32 10.12 -21.19
C GLU A 242 5.01 11.25 -20.21
N ALA A 243 4.92 10.95 -18.91
CA ALA A 243 4.66 11.95 -17.88
C ALA A 243 5.75 13.03 -17.84
N LEU A 244 7.02 12.64 -17.90
CA LEU A 244 8.14 13.57 -17.95
C LEU A 244 8.09 14.44 -19.21
N THR A 245 7.80 13.88 -20.39
CA THR A 245 7.63 14.65 -21.64
C THR A 245 6.46 15.63 -21.56
N ARG A 246 5.40 15.26 -20.83
CA ARG A 246 4.23 16.14 -20.57
C ARG A 246 4.47 17.15 -19.44
N GLY A 247 5.64 17.14 -18.80
CA GLY A 247 6.02 18.08 -17.72
C GLY A 247 5.55 17.67 -16.32
N TYR A 248 5.13 16.42 -16.13
CA TYR A 248 4.74 15.87 -14.84
C TYR A 248 5.88 15.05 -14.22
N ASP A 249 6.69 15.71 -13.39
CA ASP A 249 7.68 15.05 -12.53
C ASP A 249 7.09 14.77 -11.13
N VAL A 250 6.04 13.96 -11.08
CA VAL A 250 5.33 13.59 -9.84
C VAL A 250 5.36 12.07 -9.64
N PRO A 251 5.29 11.58 -8.40
CA PRO A 251 5.32 10.15 -8.12
C PRO A 251 4.13 9.42 -8.72
N PHE A 252 4.31 8.13 -8.98
CA PHE A 252 3.24 7.23 -9.42
C PHE A 252 2.62 6.51 -8.24
N TRP A 253 1.30 6.35 -8.29
CA TRP A 253 0.53 5.50 -7.40
C TRP A 253 -0.05 4.35 -8.20
N LEU A 254 0.36 3.12 -7.87
CA LEU A 254 -0.32 1.94 -8.39
C LEU A 254 -1.49 1.65 -7.47
N LEU A 255 -2.69 2.05 -7.89
CA LEU A 255 -3.87 1.90 -7.07
C LEU A 255 -4.37 0.47 -7.09
N GLU A 256 -4.07 -0.26 -8.16
CA GLU A 256 -4.32 -1.70 -8.25
C GLU A 256 -3.17 -2.40 -8.98
N TYR A 257 -2.64 -3.46 -8.37
CA TYR A 257 -1.91 -4.50 -9.09
C TYR A 257 -2.18 -5.88 -8.51
N GLY A 258 -2.26 -6.88 -9.38
CA GLY A 258 -2.55 -8.27 -8.95
C GLY A 258 -2.06 -9.36 -9.89
N GLY A 259 -1.45 -9.01 -11.03
CA GLY A 259 -1.11 -9.99 -12.06
C GLY A 259 -2.36 -10.69 -12.59
N ARG A 260 -2.24 -12.01 -12.83
CA ARG A 260 -3.33 -12.83 -13.37
C ARG A 260 -4.33 -13.27 -12.28
N CYS A 261 -5.02 -12.32 -11.66
CA CYS A 261 -6.03 -12.64 -10.62
C CYS A 261 -7.18 -13.49 -11.15
N VAL A 262 -7.57 -13.29 -12.41
CA VAL A 262 -8.61 -14.07 -13.07
C VAL A 262 -8.02 -15.38 -13.59
N ASN A 263 -8.51 -16.51 -13.08
CA ASN A 263 -8.11 -17.86 -13.51
C ASN A 263 -6.61 -18.19 -13.35
N GLY A 264 -5.81 -17.34 -12.72
CA GLY A 264 -4.41 -17.64 -12.42
C GLY A 264 -4.28 -18.46 -11.14
N SER A 265 -3.24 -19.29 -11.07
CA SER A 265 -2.92 -20.04 -9.86
C SER A 265 -2.23 -19.13 -8.82
N THR A 266 -2.41 -19.43 -7.52
CA THR A 266 -1.68 -18.74 -6.44
C THR A 266 -0.17 -18.76 -6.66
N SER A 267 0.40 -19.82 -7.25
CA SER A 267 1.84 -19.90 -7.53
C SER A 267 2.28 -18.89 -8.59
N GLU A 268 1.51 -18.71 -9.67
CA GLU A 268 1.83 -17.74 -10.72
C GLU A 268 1.72 -16.32 -10.19
N ILE A 269 0.63 -16.00 -9.50
CA ILE A 269 0.37 -14.69 -8.90
C ILE A 269 1.48 -14.35 -7.88
N LYS A 270 1.85 -15.30 -7.01
CA LYS A 270 2.94 -15.15 -6.03
C LYS A 270 4.27 -14.85 -6.72
N LYS A 271 4.62 -15.58 -7.78
CA LYS A 271 5.88 -15.35 -8.53
C LYS A 271 5.97 -13.94 -9.10
N THR A 272 4.84 -13.39 -9.56
CA THR A 272 4.76 -12.01 -10.03
C THR A 272 4.88 -11.01 -8.88
N MET A 273 4.20 -11.25 -7.75
CA MET A 273 4.32 -10.44 -6.54
C MET A 273 5.76 -10.37 -6.02
N GLU A 274 6.46 -11.52 -5.95
CA GLU A 274 7.81 -11.63 -5.41
C GLU A 274 8.85 -10.81 -6.18
N LYS A 275 8.60 -10.55 -7.46
CA LYS A 275 9.48 -9.76 -8.32
C LYS A 275 9.05 -8.30 -8.43
N THR A 276 7.75 -8.04 -8.47
CA THR A 276 7.21 -6.71 -8.70
C THR A 276 7.23 -5.88 -7.42
N THR A 277 6.84 -6.45 -6.28
CA THR A 277 6.70 -5.70 -5.02
C THR A 277 8.04 -5.11 -4.53
N PRO A 278 9.16 -5.86 -4.50
CA PRO A 278 10.46 -5.29 -4.15
C PRO A 278 10.90 -4.17 -5.09
N TRP A 279 10.59 -4.30 -6.38
CA TRP A 279 10.92 -3.27 -7.36
C TRP A 279 10.09 -2.01 -7.17
N LEU A 280 8.79 -2.12 -6.87
CA LEU A 280 7.95 -0.98 -6.50
C LEU A 280 8.48 -0.27 -5.25
N ASN A 281 8.94 -1.03 -4.25
CA ASN A 281 9.59 -0.49 -3.06
C ASN A 281 10.83 0.34 -3.39
N SER A 282 11.76 -0.26 -4.14
CA SER A 282 13.06 0.35 -4.43
C SER A 282 13.01 1.47 -5.46
N THR A 283 11.94 1.58 -6.24
CA THR A 283 11.83 2.57 -7.33
C THR A 283 11.49 3.96 -6.76
N PRO A 284 12.35 4.99 -6.92
CA PRO A 284 12.17 6.27 -6.23
C PRO A 284 10.92 7.05 -6.64
N TRP A 285 10.53 6.98 -7.92
CA TRP A 285 9.35 7.68 -8.45
C TRP A 285 8.04 6.89 -8.26
N ILE A 286 8.08 5.72 -7.61
CA ILE A 286 6.87 5.06 -7.09
C ILE A 286 6.61 5.63 -5.70
N GLY A 287 5.50 6.35 -5.54
CA GLY A 287 5.07 6.94 -4.28
C GLY A 287 4.30 5.96 -3.39
N ARG A 288 3.31 5.27 -3.96
CA ARG A 288 2.53 4.25 -3.26
C ARG A 288 2.10 3.13 -4.21
N TYR A 289 1.79 1.97 -3.66
CA TYR A 289 1.22 0.85 -4.41
C TYR A 289 0.25 0.06 -3.54
N ALA A 290 -0.81 -0.48 -4.15
CA ALA A 290 -1.82 -1.27 -3.46
C ALA A 290 -2.13 -2.56 -4.20
N TRP A 291 -2.00 -3.68 -3.48
CA TRP A 291 -2.36 -4.99 -4.01
C TRP A 291 -3.89 -5.11 -4.15
N PHE A 292 -4.34 -5.70 -5.26
CA PHE A 292 -5.73 -6.12 -5.47
C PHE A 292 -5.86 -7.62 -5.14
N ALA A 293 -6.44 -8.02 -4.00
CA ALA A 293 -7.05 -7.22 -2.93
C ALA A 293 -6.89 -7.91 -1.56
N ASN A 294 -7.28 -7.26 -0.47
CA ASN A 294 -7.16 -7.83 0.88
C ASN A 294 -7.91 -9.16 1.02
N ARG A 295 -9.21 -9.17 0.72
CA ARG A 295 -10.13 -10.30 0.84
C ARG A 295 -11.07 -10.26 -0.35
N ILE A 296 -11.26 -11.38 -1.02
CA ILE A 296 -12.24 -11.50 -2.10
C ILE A 296 -13.20 -12.62 -1.71
N THR A 297 -14.46 -12.27 -1.50
CA THR A 297 -15.54 -13.21 -1.26
C THR A 297 -16.30 -13.49 -2.55
N SER A 298 -17.17 -14.50 -2.54
CA SER A 298 -18.06 -14.79 -3.67
C SER A 298 -19.06 -13.67 -3.97
N LEU A 299 -19.27 -12.74 -3.04
CA LEU A 299 -20.12 -11.56 -3.23
C LEU A 299 -19.40 -10.42 -3.94
N ASP A 300 -18.06 -10.41 -3.90
CA ASP A 300 -17.23 -9.31 -4.40
C ASP A 300 -16.83 -9.46 -5.87
N SER A 301 -17.27 -10.56 -6.49
CA SER A 301 -16.58 -11.15 -7.62
C SER A 301 -17.35 -11.02 -8.95
N ASP A 302 -18.58 -10.47 -8.94
CA ASP A 302 -19.45 -10.32 -10.13
C ASP A 302 -19.47 -11.57 -11.05
N GLY A 303 -19.37 -12.76 -10.44
CA GLY A 303 -19.31 -14.05 -11.16
C GLY A 303 -17.93 -14.48 -11.67
N VAL A 304 -16.88 -13.68 -11.44
CA VAL A 304 -15.49 -13.97 -11.80
C VAL A 304 -14.71 -14.45 -10.56
N ASP A 305 -13.99 -15.57 -10.65
CA ASP A 305 -13.21 -16.10 -9.53
C ASP A 305 -11.83 -15.42 -9.44
N TYR A 306 -11.69 -14.47 -8.51
CA TYR A 306 -10.42 -13.82 -8.18
C TYR A 306 -9.80 -14.34 -6.88
N LYS A 307 -10.33 -15.42 -6.26
CA LYS A 307 -9.99 -15.81 -4.87
C LYS A 307 -8.49 -16.02 -4.64
N ASN A 308 -7.75 -16.40 -5.67
CA ASN A 308 -6.32 -16.66 -5.60
C ASN A 308 -5.48 -15.39 -5.42
N CYS A 309 -6.07 -14.20 -5.59
CA CYS A 309 -5.45 -12.91 -5.29
C CYS A 309 -5.73 -12.37 -3.89
N SER A 310 -6.57 -13.04 -3.10
CA SER A 310 -6.86 -12.64 -1.71
C SER A 310 -5.61 -12.78 -0.84
N LEU A 311 -5.25 -11.70 -0.15
CA LEU A 311 -4.18 -11.71 0.85
C LEU A 311 -4.62 -12.37 2.16
N ILE A 312 -5.91 -12.31 2.47
CA ILE A 312 -6.50 -12.80 3.72
C ILE A 312 -7.69 -13.70 3.38
N ASN A 313 -7.80 -14.81 4.11
CA ASN A 313 -8.86 -15.80 3.92
C ASN A 313 -10.15 -15.37 4.64
N SER A 314 -11.23 -16.14 4.48
CA SER A 314 -12.52 -15.86 5.12
C SER A 314 -12.53 -15.96 6.65
N LYS A 315 -11.49 -16.52 7.27
CA LYS A 315 -11.31 -16.62 8.72
C LYS A 315 -10.49 -15.47 9.31
N GLY A 316 -9.92 -14.61 8.47
CA GLY A 316 -9.03 -13.52 8.88
C GLY A 316 -7.54 -13.89 8.89
N ASP A 317 -7.15 -15.11 8.50
CA ASP A 317 -5.74 -15.49 8.44
C ASP A 317 -5.10 -15.07 7.10
N LEU A 318 -3.80 -14.74 7.14
CA LEU A 318 -3.01 -14.52 5.93
C LEU A 318 -3.00 -15.79 5.05
N THR A 319 -3.25 -15.62 3.76
CA THR A 319 -3.03 -16.66 2.76
C THR A 319 -1.52 -16.81 2.48
N THR A 320 -1.12 -17.84 1.73
CA THR A 320 0.26 -17.95 1.22
C THR A 320 0.71 -16.69 0.48
N LEU A 321 -0.23 -16.05 -0.24
CA LEU A 321 0.03 -14.79 -0.93
C LEU A 321 0.12 -13.62 0.06
N GLY A 322 -0.76 -13.57 1.07
CA GLY A 322 -0.70 -12.60 2.16
C GLY A 322 0.61 -12.61 2.94
N ILE A 323 1.11 -13.78 3.31
CA ILE A 323 2.41 -13.95 3.97
C ILE A 323 3.53 -13.40 3.09
N THR A 324 3.46 -13.65 1.78
CA THR A 324 4.44 -13.13 0.82
C THR A 324 4.39 -11.60 0.78
N TYR A 325 3.20 -11.03 0.71
CA TYR A 325 3.00 -9.57 0.67
C TYR A 325 3.43 -8.88 1.96
N GLN A 326 3.14 -9.50 3.10
CA GLN A 326 3.55 -9.02 4.43
C GLN A 326 5.07 -8.85 4.53
N GLY A 327 5.84 -9.71 3.86
CA GLY A 327 7.31 -9.73 3.92
C GLY A 327 8.04 -8.61 3.15
N TYR A 328 7.33 -7.73 2.44
CA TYR A 328 7.88 -6.59 1.68
C TYR A 328 7.45 -5.24 2.24
#